data_AF-A0A5D4TCE3-F1
#
_entry.id   AF-A0A5D4TCE3-F1
#
_cell.length_a   1.000
_cell.length_b   1.000
_cell.length_c   1.000
_cell.angle_alpha   90.00
_cell.angle_beta   90.00
_cell.angle_gamma   90.00
#
_symmetry.space_group_name_H-M   'P 1'
#
loop_
_entity.id
_entity.type
_entity.pdbx_description
1 polymer ?
#
loop_
_entity_poly.entity_id
_entity_poly.type
_entity_poly.pdbx_seq_one_letter_code
_entity_poly.pdbx_strand_id
1 'polypeptide(L)'
;MKKNIFIASIVFLISITFFVQNTNAATGYEGYAVYRDGSTPNYDWHAGLMDEPYNTNYLPVLHHSGNGYVKWDSWSGFLNGESFKGVYRPKGAPTSSQRDAFVAMGRNLRSENIPYNLIYQVYYDRDTTGKYVYASDITSIRCDGVVEYVYEFYYFRVHGSNSDNWDVSVNDYWIRDHHSYPAVTPKKQISNMVFVSSRADGNGTIN
;
A
#
# COMPACT_ATOMS: atom_id res chain seq x y z
N MET A 1 -3.85 -39.92 -40.63
CA MET A 1 -4.59 -39.13 -39.62
C MET A 1 -4.06 -39.29 -38.20
N LYS A 2 -3.89 -40.50 -37.64
CA LYS A 2 -3.43 -40.70 -36.24
C LYS A 2 -2.07 -40.05 -35.89
N LYS A 3 -1.12 -40.03 -36.83
CA LYS A 3 0.22 -39.43 -36.66
C LYS A 3 0.20 -37.90 -36.52
N ASN A 4 -0.72 -37.23 -37.23
CA ASN A 4 -0.86 -35.76 -37.18
C ASN A 4 -1.56 -35.31 -35.89
N ILE A 5 -2.49 -36.13 -35.37
CA ILE A 5 -3.13 -35.89 -34.08
C ILE A 5 -2.11 -36.02 -32.94
N PHE A 6 -1.24 -37.04 -32.98
CA PHE A 6 -0.19 -37.22 -31.98
C PHE A 6 0.83 -36.07 -31.94
N ILE A 7 1.25 -35.57 -33.10
CA ILE A 7 2.15 -34.42 -33.19
C ILE A 7 1.48 -33.14 -32.68
N ALA A 8 0.21 -32.91 -33.02
CA ALA A 8 -0.55 -31.76 -32.51
C ALA A 8 -0.70 -31.77 -30.98
N SER A 9 -0.91 -32.95 -30.38
CA SER A 9 -0.98 -33.10 -28.92
C SER A 9 0.35 -32.78 -28.22
N ILE A 10 1.49 -33.16 -28.81
CA ILE A 10 2.82 -32.85 -28.26
C ILE A 10 3.11 -31.34 -28.36
N VAL A 11 2.77 -30.71 -29.49
CA VAL A 11 2.97 -29.26 -29.66
C VAL A 11 2.11 -28.46 -28.67
N PHE A 12 0.87 -28.89 -28.41
CA PHE A 12 -0.03 -28.27 -27.43
C PHE A 12 0.46 -28.45 -25.98
N LEU A 13 1.05 -29.60 -25.63
CA LEU A 13 1.63 -29.82 -24.30
C LEU A 13 2.91 -28.99 -24.08
N ILE A 14 3.74 -28.85 -25.12
CA ILE A 14 4.95 -28.02 -25.06
C ILE A 14 4.59 -26.53 -24.91
N SER A 15 3.55 -26.04 -25.61
CA SER A 15 3.13 -24.64 -25.48
C SER A 15 2.57 -24.28 -24.10
N ILE A 16 2.01 -25.24 -23.33
CA ILE A 16 1.56 -25.00 -21.94
C ILE A 16 2.76 -24.74 -21.00
N THR A 17 3.92 -25.34 -21.26
CA THR A 17 5.10 -25.15 -20.39
C THR A 17 5.79 -23.79 -20.54
N PHE A 18 5.47 -23.02 -21.58
CA PHE A 18 6.02 -21.66 -21.76
C PHE A 18 5.22 -20.55 -21.06
N PHE A 19 4.11 -20.89 -20.39
CA PHE A 19 3.26 -19.91 -19.67
C PHE A 19 3.34 -20.02 -18.14
N VAL A 20 4.22 -20.85 -17.59
CA VAL A 20 4.52 -20.81 -16.15
C VAL A 20 5.47 -19.64 -15.87
N GLN A 21 4.92 -18.43 -15.91
CA GLN A 21 5.56 -17.28 -15.30
C GLN A 21 5.60 -17.55 -13.80
N ASN A 22 6.79 -17.69 -13.22
CA ASN A 22 6.94 -17.69 -11.77
C ASN A 22 6.49 -16.30 -11.28
N THR A 23 5.30 -16.21 -10.70
CA THR A 23 4.93 -15.02 -9.92
C THR A 23 5.80 -15.03 -8.68
N ASN A 24 6.81 -14.17 -8.63
CA ASN A 24 7.60 -13.99 -7.42
C ASN A 24 6.69 -13.37 -6.37
N ALA A 25 6.26 -14.20 -5.41
CA ALA A 25 5.49 -13.73 -4.29
C ALA A 25 6.36 -12.86 -3.39
N ALA A 26 5.81 -11.83 -2.75
CA ALA A 26 6.54 -10.98 -1.80
C ALA A 26 7.42 -11.80 -0.83
N THR A 27 8.72 -11.47 -0.77
CA THR A 27 9.74 -12.27 -0.07
C THR A 27 10.33 -11.61 1.17
N GLY A 28 10.21 -10.29 1.28
CA GLY A 28 10.63 -9.47 2.41
C GLY A 28 9.47 -8.60 2.90
N TYR A 29 9.71 -7.30 2.97
CA TYR A 29 8.74 -6.32 3.49
C TYR A 29 7.82 -5.72 2.44
N GLU A 30 7.84 -6.17 1.19
CA GLU A 30 6.93 -5.70 0.13
C GLU A 30 5.48 -5.75 0.64
N GLY A 31 4.75 -4.65 0.45
CA GLY A 31 3.37 -4.49 0.90
C GLY A 31 3.21 -4.18 2.39
N TYR A 32 4.27 -4.07 3.18
CA TYR A 32 4.19 -3.59 4.56
C TYR A 32 4.37 -2.08 4.66
N ALA A 33 3.81 -1.51 5.73
CA ALA A 33 3.90 -0.09 6.01
C ALA A 33 5.21 0.19 6.73
N VAL A 34 5.81 1.33 6.40
CA VAL A 34 6.97 1.87 7.08
C VAL A 34 6.65 3.25 7.62
N TYR A 35 7.11 3.50 8.83
CA TYR A 35 6.88 4.78 9.51
C TYR A 35 8.19 5.42 9.95
N ARG A 36 8.18 6.73 10.02
CA ARG A 36 9.25 7.56 10.59
C ARG A 36 8.65 8.72 11.39
N ASP A 37 9.47 9.47 12.12
CA ASP A 37 9.04 10.77 12.67
C ASP A 37 8.57 11.71 11.55
N GLY A 38 7.52 12.48 11.83
CA GLY A 38 6.99 13.49 10.92
C GLY A 38 7.72 14.81 11.13
N SER A 39 7.90 15.56 10.04
CA SER A 39 8.62 16.85 10.05
C SER A 39 7.68 18.04 10.18
N THR A 40 6.38 17.82 10.42
CA THR A 40 5.37 18.88 10.52
C THR A 40 4.72 18.85 11.89
N PRO A 41 4.48 20.01 12.55
CA PRO A 41 4.02 20.08 13.95
C PRO A 41 2.72 19.34 14.27
N ASN A 42 1.95 18.97 13.24
CA ASN A 42 0.62 18.39 13.35
C ASN A 42 0.57 16.91 12.95
N TYR A 43 1.64 16.37 12.35
CA TYR A 43 1.76 14.97 12.00
C TYR A 43 2.92 14.38 12.77
N ASP A 44 2.61 13.74 13.90
CA ASP A 44 3.63 13.13 14.76
C ASP A 44 4.58 12.25 13.94
N TRP A 45 4.04 11.46 13.00
CA TRP A 45 4.77 10.50 12.16
C TRP A 45 4.49 10.72 10.66
N HIS A 46 5.27 10.08 9.79
CA HIS A 46 5.06 10.00 8.34
C HIS A 46 5.01 8.53 7.90
N ALA A 47 4.10 8.20 6.98
CA ALA A 47 3.87 6.83 6.50
C ALA A 47 4.34 6.62 5.05
N GLY A 48 4.68 5.37 4.73
CA GLY A 48 4.95 4.89 3.39
C GLY A 48 4.68 3.39 3.28
N LEU A 49 4.62 2.87 2.06
CA LEU A 49 4.48 1.45 1.74
C LEU A 49 5.81 0.95 1.16
N MET A 50 6.31 -0.19 1.63
CA MET A 50 7.43 -0.86 0.99
C MET A 50 6.99 -1.42 -0.35
N ASP A 51 7.56 -0.89 -1.43
CA ASP A 51 7.37 -1.38 -2.80
C ASP A 51 8.34 -2.52 -3.12
N GLU A 52 9.54 -2.45 -2.53
CA GLU A 52 10.62 -3.42 -2.69
C GLU A 52 10.87 -4.17 -1.37
N PRO A 53 11.54 -5.34 -1.40
CA PRO A 53 11.67 -6.18 -0.22
C PRO A 53 12.40 -5.50 0.94
N TYR A 54 13.40 -4.66 0.65
CA TYR A 54 14.28 -4.07 1.65
C TYR A 54 14.64 -2.62 1.34
N ASN A 55 15.10 -1.90 2.36
CA ASN A 55 15.50 -0.49 2.26
C ASN A 55 16.79 -0.24 1.47
N THR A 56 17.54 -1.29 1.15
CA THR A 56 18.77 -1.23 0.35
C THR A 56 18.50 -1.23 -1.15
N ASN A 57 17.27 -1.52 -1.57
CA ASN A 57 16.84 -1.39 -2.97
C ASN A 57 16.84 0.11 -3.39
N TYR A 58 16.85 0.37 -4.70
CA TYR A 58 17.07 1.73 -5.24
C TYR A 58 15.98 2.75 -4.85
N LEU A 59 14.70 2.38 -5.00
CA LEU A 59 13.55 3.22 -4.65
C LEU A 59 12.51 2.41 -3.86
N PRO A 60 12.82 2.02 -2.61
CA PRO A 60 12.11 0.94 -1.94
C PRO A 60 10.77 1.35 -1.35
N VAL A 61 10.49 2.65 -1.24
CA VAL A 61 9.30 3.14 -0.56
C VAL A 61 8.41 3.89 -1.53
N LEU A 62 7.15 3.49 -1.60
CA LEU A 62 6.08 4.24 -2.25
C LEU A 62 5.35 5.07 -1.19
N HIS A 63 5.29 6.39 -1.37
CA HIS A 63 4.62 7.28 -0.43
C HIS A 63 4.20 8.59 -1.09
N HIS A 64 3.39 9.37 -0.40
CA HIS A 64 3.23 10.79 -0.71
C HIS A 64 4.11 11.62 0.22
N SER A 65 5.06 12.40 -0.31
CA SER A 65 6.03 13.14 0.51
C SER A 65 5.53 14.50 1.03
N GLY A 66 4.24 14.80 0.91
CA GLY A 66 3.69 16.14 1.17
C GLY A 66 3.89 17.17 0.05
N ASN A 67 4.60 16.83 -1.03
CA ASN A 67 4.83 17.69 -2.19
C ASN A 67 4.72 16.87 -3.49
N GLY A 68 4.19 17.48 -4.55
CA GLY A 68 3.98 16.81 -5.83
C GLY A 68 2.89 15.74 -5.75
N TYR A 69 3.24 14.52 -6.11
CA TYR A 69 2.33 13.37 -6.23
C TYR A 69 2.84 12.16 -5.44
N VAL A 70 2.02 11.13 -5.32
CA VAL A 70 2.47 9.80 -4.88
C VAL A 70 3.65 9.35 -5.74
N LYS A 71 4.74 8.90 -5.12
CA LYS A 71 5.98 8.52 -5.81
C LYS A 71 6.68 7.36 -5.13
N TRP A 72 7.58 6.74 -5.88
CA TRP A 72 8.67 5.99 -5.27
C TRP A 72 9.76 6.94 -4.79
N ASP A 73 10.40 6.58 -3.70
CA ASP A 73 11.53 7.31 -3.15
C ASP A 73 12.61 6.35 -2.66
N SER A 74 13.84 6.85 -2.63
CA SER A 74 14.97 6.24 -1.95
C SER A 74 14.69 6.14 -0.45
N TRP A 75 15.38 5.23 0.25
CA TRP A 75 15.21 5.13 1.70
C TRP A 75 15.61 6.41 2.44
N SER A 76 16.71 7.05 2.03
CA SER A 76 17.14 8.32 2.61
C SER A 76 16.18 9.46 2.31
N GLY A 77 15.59 9.50 1.10
CA GLY A 77 14.55 10.45 0.74
C GLY A 77 13.24 10.24 1.49
N PHE A 78 12.84 8.98 1.72
CA PHE A 78 11.75 8.64 2.61
C PHE A 78 12.03 9.15 4.02
N LEU A 79 13.17 8.81 4.62
CA LEU A 79 13.54 9.23 5.97
C LEU A 79 13.66 10.74 6.12
N ASN A 80 14.22 11.43 5.13
CA ASN A 80 14.41 12.88 5.12
C ASN A 80 15.10 13.42 6.39
N GLY A 81 16.10 12.69 6.90
CA GLY A 81 16.81 13.02 8.14
C GLY A 81 16.10 12.66 9.45
N GLU A 82 14.88 12.12 9.38
CA GLU A 82 14.08 11.75 10.54
C GLU A 82 14.31 10.32 11.01
N SER A 83 13.91 10.01 12.25
CA SER A 83 14.12 8.69 12.84
C SER A 83 13.09 7.66 12.36
N PHE A 84 13.56 6.47 11.98
CA PHE A 84 12.70 5.34 11.62
C PHE A 84 11.91 4.81 12.83
N LYS A 85 10.65 4.41 12.61
CA LYS A 85 9.73 3.90 13.65
C LYS A 85 9.35 2.44 13.49
N GLY A 86 9.70 1.83 12.38
CA GLY A 86 9.52 0.40 12.17
C GLY A 86 8.69 0.05 10.94
N VAL A 87 8.67 -1.25 10.68
CA VAL A 87 7.86 -1.93 9.68
C VAL A 87 6.63 -2.50 10.38
N TYR A 88 5.45 -2.31 9.79
CA TYR A 88 4.17 -2.72 10.35
C TYR A 88 3.33 -3.42 9.30
N ARG A 89 2.54 -4.40 9.73
CA ARG A 89 1.56 -5.10 8.88
C ARG A 89 0.16 -5.02 9.46
N PRO A 90 -0.90 -5.13 8.64
CA PRO A 90 -2.26 -5.29 9.16
C PRO A 90 -2.39 -6.50 10.10
N LYS A 91 -3.26 -6.38 11.11
CA LYS A 91 -3.55 -7.47 12.08
C LYS A 91 -4.03 -8.77 11.40
N GLY A 92 -4.70 -8.65 10.25
CA GLY A 92 -5.19 -9.79 9.46
C GLY A 92 -4.10 -10.71 8.89
N ALA A 93 -2.81 -10.36 9.03
CA ALA A 93 -1.67 -11.18 8.57
C ALA A 93 -1.75 -11.54 7.07
N PRO A 94 -1.60 -10.55 6.17
CA PRO A 94 -1.73 -10.78 4.73
C PRO A 94 -0.72 -11.82 4.21
N THR A 95 -1.21 -12.73 3.38
CA THR A 95 -0.39 -13.68 2.60
C THR A 95 0.52 -12.93 1.62
N SER A 96 1.57 -13.58 1.13
CA SER A 96 2.48 -12.97 0.14
C SER A 96 1.75 -12.49 -1.13
N SER A 97 0.80 -13.25 -1.65
CA SER A 97 -0.02 -12.82 -2.80
C SER A 97 -0.91 -11.61 -2.51
N GLN A 98 -1.40 -11.47 -1.27
CA GLN A 98 -2.14 -10.27 -0.87
C GLN A 98 -1.21 -9.06 -0.76
N ARG A 99 0.04 -9.25 -0.31
CA ARG A 99 1.05 -8.19 -0.31
C ARG A 99 1.43 -7.75 -1.71
N ASP A 100 1.50 -8.66 -2.68
CA ASP A 100 1.70 -8.30 -4.10
C ASP A 100 0.55 -7.41 -4.62
N ALA A 101 -0.69 -7.72 -4.23
CA ALA A 101 -1.86 -6.91 -4.57
C ALA A 101 -1.79 -5.50 -3.93
N PHE A 102 -1.24 -5.39 -2.71
CA PHE A 102 -1.02 -4.11 -2.04
C PHE A 102 -0.01 -3.25 -2.79
N VAL A 103 1.13 -3.84 -3.17
CA VAL A 103 2.16 -3.16 -3.96
C VAL A 103 1.58 -2.71 -5.29
N ALA A 104 0.85 -3.58 -5.99
CA ALA A 104 0.20 -3.22 -7.25
C ALA A 104 -0.77 -2.03 -7.09
N MET A 105 -1.57 -2.01 -6.02
CA MET A 105 -2.46 -0.88 -5.74
C MET A 105 -1.68 0.41 -5.43
N GLY A 106 -0.61 0.34 -4.64
CA GLY A 106 0.27 1.50 -4.40
C GLY A 106 0.83 2.07 -5.71
N ARG A 107 1.28 1.20 -6.62
CA ARG A 107 1.79 1.59 -7.95
C ARG A 107 0.71 2.20 -8.84
N ASN A 108 -0.55 1.77 -8.69
CA ASN A 108 -1.69 2.42 -9.36
C ASN A 108 -1.89 3.84 -8.83
N LEU A 109 -1.90 4.05 -7.50
CA LEU A 109 -2.00 5.39 -6.91
C LEU A 109 -0.93 6.36 -7.44
N ARG A 110 0.29 5.86 -7.63
CA ARG A 110 1.38 6.62 -8.27
C ARG A 110 1.05 6.97 -9.72
N SER A 111 0.57 6.01 -10.50
CA SER A 111 0.33 6.19 -11.94
C SER A 111 -0.77 7.21 -12.24
N GLU A 112 -1.73 7.36 -11.32
CA GLU A 112 -2.79 8.37 -11.39
C GLU A 112 -2.31 9.80 -11.09
N ASN A 113 -1.05 10.00 -10.69
CA ASN A 113 -0.49 11.31 -10.28
C ASN A 113 -1.36 12.03 -9.24
N ILE A 114 -1.70 11.32 -8.15
CA ILE A 114 -2.58 11.85 -7.10
C ILE A 114 -1.81 12.89 -6.26
N PRO A 115 -2.28 14.15 -6.15
CA PRO A 115 -1.63 15.22 -5.39
C PRO A 115 -1.89 15.11 -3.89
N TYR A 116 -1.19 15.93 -3.09
CA TYR A 116 -1.25 15.83 -1.63
C TYR A 116 -2.55 16.38 -1.06
N ASN A 117 -3.12 15.67 -0.09
CA ASN A 117 -4.19 16.19 0.76
C ASN A 117 -3.71 16.32 2.20
N LEU A 118 -3.84 17.51 2.78
CA LEU A 118 -3.56 17.72 4.20
C LEU A 118 -4.73 17.26 5.07
N ILE A 119 -5.96 17.55 4.66
CA ILE A 119 -7.14 17.39 5.52
C ILE A 119 -7.63 15.95 5.53
N TYR A 120 -7.82 15.32 4.38
CA TYR A 120 -8.39 13.98 4.27
C TYR A 120 -7.32 12.96 3.92
N GLN A 121 -7.39 11.76 4.49
CA GLN A 121 -6.49 10.67 4.09
C GLN A 121 -6.67 10.33 2.61
N VAL A 122 -7.91 10.15 2.17
CA VAL A 122 -8.29 9.89 0.77
C VAL A 122 -9.43 10.84 0.40
N TYR A 123 -9.26 11.63 -0.65
CA TYR A 123 -10.29 12.56 -1.11
C TYR A 123 -10.70 12.29 -2.56
N TYR A 124 -12.00 12.26 -2.78
CA TYR A 124 -12.66 11.99 -4.06
C TYR A 124 -13.97 12.78 -4.11
N ASP A 125 -14.48 12.99 -5.32
CA ASP A 125 -15.78 13.61 -5.54
C ASP A 125 -16.89 12.57 -5.41
N ARG A 126 -17.77 12.76 -4.43
CA ARG A 126 -18.82 11.79 -4.09
C ARG A 126 -19.95 11.72 -5.10
N ASP A 127 -20.18 12.80 -5.83
CA ASP A 127 -21.28 12.89 -6.79
C ASP A 127 -20.94 12.18 -8.09
N THR A 128 -19.65 11.99 -8.38
CA THR A 128 -19.13 11.34 -9.59
C THR A 128 -18.53 9.96 -9.32
N THR A 129 -18.09 9.67 -8.09
CA THR A 129 -17.55 8.37 -7.70
C THR A 129 -18.66 7.32 -7.55
N GLY A 130 -18.40 6.08 -7.97
CA GLY A 130 -19.31 4.96 -7.76
C GLY A 130 -19.46 4.56 -6.29
N LYS A 131 -20.00 3.36 -6.03
CA LYS A 131 -20.10 2.82 -4.66
C LYS A 131 -18.73 2.65 -3.99
N TYR A 132 -17.73 2.27 -4.78
CA TYR A 132 -16.35 2.10 -4.36
C TYR A 132 -15.48 3.16 -5.02
N VAL A 133 -14.49 3.62 -4.27
CA VAL A 133 -13.49 4.60 -4.68
C VAL A 133 -12.34 3.82 -5.31
N TYR A 134 -12.19 3.91 -6.62
CA TYR A 134 -11.02 3.38 -7.32
C TYR A 134 -9.88 4.40 -7.32
N ALA A 135 -8.65 3.96 -7.59
CA ALA A 135 -7.48 4.84 -7.60
C ALA A 135 -7.69 6.08 -8.52
N SER A 136 -8.35 5.89 -9.66
CA SER A 136 -8.68 6.94 -10.63
C SER A 136 -9.70 7.97 -10.12
N ASP A 137 -10.48 7.64 -9.09
CA ASP A 137 -11.47 8.54 -8.48
C ASP A 137 -10.81 9.46 -7.42
N ILE A 138 -9.62 9.10 -6.95
CA ILE A 138 -8.91 9.83 -5.91
C ILE A 138 -8.28 11.09 -6.50
N THR A 139 -8.77 12.23 -6.04
CA THR A 139 -8.31 13.55 -6.49
C THR A 139 -7.18 14.10 -5.62
N SER A 140 -7.02 13.61 -4.39
CA SER A 140 -5.85 13.92 -3.55
C SER A 140 -5.74 12.93 -2.37
N ILE A 141 -4.52 12.71 -1.87
CA ILE A 141 -4.23 11.71 -0.83
C ILE A 141 -3.14 12.17 0.12
N ARG A 142 -3.25 11.80 1.40
CA ARG A 142 -2.24 12.05 2.43
C ARG A 142 -1.25 10.88 2.53
N CYS A 143 -0.13 11.09 3.23
CA CYS A 143 0.91 10.06 3.35
C CYS A 143 0.41 8.76 4.02
N ASP A 144 -0.36 8.86 5.09
CA ASP A 144 -1.06 7.75 5.75
C ASP A 144 -2.26 7.23 4.95
N GLY A 145 -2.89 8.07 4.12
CA GLY A 145 -3.95 7.64 3.21
C GLY A 145 -3.47 6.66 2.14
N VAL A 146 -2.22 6.78 1.67
CA VAL A 146 -1.60 5.78 0.77
C VAL A 146 -1.62 4.40 1.41
N VAL A 147 -1.21 4.30 2.66
CA VAL A 147 -1.14 3.03 3.39
C VAL A 147 -2.53 2.49 3.69
N GLU A 148 -3.42 3.36 4.19
CA GLU A 148 -4.79 2.96 4.56
C GLU A 148 -5.59 2.48 3.36
N TYR A 149 -5.60 3.25 2.28
CA TYR A 149 -6.32 2.89 1.06
C TYR A 149 -5.84 1.56 0.47
N VAL A 150 -4.52 1.36 0.40
CA VAL A 150 -3.94 0.13 -0.13
C VAL A 150 -4.37 -1.10 0.65
N TYR A 151 -4.53 -1.00 1.97
CA TYR A 151 -4.96 -2.14 2.79
C TYR A 151 -6.47 -2.33 2.78
N GLU A 152 -7.22 -1.25 2.95
CA GLU A 152 -8.65 -1.33 3.18
C GLU A 152 -9.44 -1.64 1.92
N PHE A 153 -8.93 -1.25 0.75
CA PHE A 153 -9.47 -1.70 -0.54
C PHE A 153 -9.50 -3.23 -0.67
N TYR A 154 -8.58 -3.94 0.01
CA TYR A 154 -8.53 -5.40 0.07
C TYR A 154 -9.01 -5.97 1.40
N TYR A 155 -9.82 -5.22 2.13
CA TYR A 155 -10.43 -5.58 3.41
C TYR A 155 -9.46 -5.81 4.58
N PHE A 156 -8.29 -5.19 4.55
CA PHE A 156 -7.34 -5.19 5.67
C PHE A 156 -7.42 -3.88 6.45
N ARG A 157 -8.26 -3.84 7.48
CA ARG A 157 -8.43 -2.66 8.33
C ARG A 157 -7.14 -2.24 9.04
N VAL A 158 -6.82 -0.95 9.01
CA VAL A 158 -5.71 -0.36 9.78
C VAL A 158 -6.10 0.84 10.63
N HIS A 159 -7.34 1.33 10.55
CA HIS A 159 -7.90 2.29 11.50
C HIS A 159 -9.38 1.99 11.84
N GLY A 160 -9.93 2.61 12.89
CA GLY A 160 -11.33 2.44 13.29
C GLY A 160 -11.69 1.08 13.93
N SER A 161 -12.99 0.82 14.06
CA SER A 161 -13.57 -0.44 14.59
C SER A 161 -14.57 -1.08 13.61
N ASN A 162 -15.12 -2.26 13.93
CA ASN A 162 -15.97 -3.04 13.01
C ASN A 162 -17.34 -2.39 12.80
N SER A 163 -17.77 -1.54 13.74
CA SER A 163 -19.01 -0.77 13.69
C SER A 163 -18.80 0.63 13.11
N ASP A 164 -17.56 1.01 12.83
CA ASP A 164 -17.20 2.37 12.49
C ASP A 164 -16.83 2.44 11.02
N ASN A 165 -16.88 3.64 10.49
CA ASN A 165 -16.70 4.02 9.10
C ASN A 165 -15.29 3.75 8.55
N TRP A 166 -14.68 2.59 8.83
CA TRP A 166 -13.27 2.28 8.67
C TRP A 166 -12.84 2.27 7.21
N ASP A 167 -13.59 1.61 6.33
CA ASP A 167 -13.15 1.32 4.96
C ASP A 167 -13.10 2.57 4.07
N VAL A 168 -11.91 3.18 3.94
CA VAL A 168 -11.70 4.38 3.11
C VAL A 168 -11.94 4.15 1.60
N SER A 169 -12.14 2.91 1.16
CA SER A 169 -12.46 2.59 -0.24
C SER A 169 -13.95 2.67 -0.59
N VAL A 170 -14.82 2.97 0.39
CA VAL A 170 -16.27 3.12 0.17
C VAL A 170 -16.63 4.59 0.02
N ASN A 171 -17.44 4.92 -1.00
CA ASN A 171 -17.95 6.27 -1.22
C ASN A 171 -19.03 6.62 -0.19
N ASP A 172 -18.60 7.16 0.95
CA ASP A 172 -19.50 7.65 2.01
C ASP A 172 -18.93 8.90 2.68
N TYR A 173 -19.83 9.83 3.01
CA TYR A 173 -19.44 11.09 3.65
C TYR A 173 -18.79 10.87 5.02
N TRP A 174 -19.40 10.02 5.84
CA TRP A 174 -18.98 9.79 7.21
C TRP A 174 -17.68 8.99 7.27
N ILE A 175 -17.44 8.10 6.29
CA ILE A 175 -16.14 7.45 6.09
C ILE A 175 -15.06 8.49 5.80
N ARG A 176 -15.25 9.33 4.79
CA ARG A 176 -14.25 10.33 4.43
C ARG A 176 -13.98 11.32 5.57
N ASP A 177 -15.02 11.78 6.25
CA ASP A 177 -14.90 12.73 7.37
C ASP A 177 -14.23 12.09 8.61
N HIS A 178 -14.57 10.84 8.93
CA HIS A 178 -13.93 10.09 10.01
C HIS A 178 -12.42 9.89 9.77
N HIS A 179 -12.01 9.81 8.50
CA HIS A 179 -10.62 9.66 8.05
C HIS A 179 -9.95 11.00 7.71
N SER A 180 -10.44 12.09 8.31
CA SER A 180 -9.84 13.41 8.21
C SER A 180 -8.89 13.72 9.36
N TYR A 181 -8.06 14.73 9.18
CA TYR A 181 -7.30 15.36 10.26
C TYR A 181 -8.27 16.18 11.14
N PRO A 182 -8.17 16.10 12.48
CA PRO A 182 -7.17 15.40 13.28
C PRO A 182 -7.60 14.00 13.78
N ALA A 183 -8.71 13.47 13.28
CA ALA A 183 -9.29 12.20 13.74
C ALA A 183 -8.29 11.04 13.57
N VAL A 184 -7.65 10.97 12.41
CA VAL A 184 -6.64 9.95 12.09
C VAL A 184 -5.29 10.61 11.80
N THR A 185 -4.23 9.99 12.33
CA THR A 185 -2.85 10.36 12.06
C THR A 185 -2.02 9.10 11.81
N PRO A 186 -0.85 9.19 11.14
CA PRO A 186 -0.01 8.03 10.87
C PRO A 186 0.33 7.23 12.14
N LYS A 187 0.58 7.93 13.26
CA LYS A 187 0.85 7.30 14.55
C LYS A 187 -0.37 6.59 15.16
N LYS A 188 -1.60 7.05 14.90
CA LYS A 188 -2.81 6.38 15.39
C LYS A 188 -3.09 5.07 14.65
N GLN A 189 -2.74 4.95 13.36
CA GLN A 189 -2.92 3.73 12.57
C GLN A 189 -2.24 2.51 13.22
N ILE A 190 -1.05 2.68 13.80
CA ILE A 190 -0.29 1.55 14.34
C ILE A 190 -0.98 0.82 15.49
N SER A 191 -1.93 1.48 16.19
CA SER A 191 -2.75 0.84 17.24
C SER A 191 -3.58 -0.35 16.70
N ASN A 192 -3.83 -0.35 15.39
CA ASN A 192 -4.55 -1.37 14.65
C ASN A 192 -3.65 -2.23 13.75
N MET A 193 -2.34 -2.13 13.88
CA MET A 193 -1.36 -2.91 13.14
C MET A 193 -0.49 -3.77 14.07
N VAL A 194 0.31 -4.64 13.47
CA VAL A 194 1.30 -5.47 14.15
C VAL A 194 2.68 -4.95 13.77
N PHE A 195 3.50 -4.63 14.78
CA PHE A 195 4.91 -4.33 14.60
C PHE A 195 5.64 -5.58 14.09
N VAL A 196 6.37 -5.45 12.99
CA VAL A 196 7.12 -6.53 12.36
C VAL A 196 8.59 -6.42 12.72
N SER A 197 9.20 -5.25 12.53
CA SER A 197 10.64 -5.06 12.68
C SER A 197 11.02 -3.60 12.92
N SER A 198 12.09 -3.38 13.69
CA SER A 198 12.75 -2.07 13.85
C SER A 198 13.76 -1.78 12.73
N ARG A 199 13.98 -2.73 11.82
CA ARG A 199 14.91 -2.65 10.68
C ARG A 199 14.19 -2.98 9.38
N ALA A 200 14.55 -2.28 8.32
CA ALA A 200 14.03 -2.51 6.97
C ALA A 200 15.07 -3.14 6.02
N ASP A 201 16.22 -3.61 6.55
CA ASP A 201 17.40 -4.04 5.78
C ASP A 201 17.48 -5.55 5.50
N GLY A 202 16.43 -6.31 5.83
CA GLY A 202 16.40 -7.77 5.67
C GLY A 202 17.22 -8.55 6.70
N ASN A 203 17.96 -7.87 7.59
CA ASN A 203 18.71 -8.49 8.69
C ASN A 203 17.88 -8.60 9.98
N GLY A 204 16.59 -8.27 9.92
CA GLY A 204 15.63 -8.47 11.01
C GLY A 204 14.80 -9.72 10.79
N THR A 205 14.51 -10.47 11.85
CA THR A 205 13.56 -11.58 11.80
C THR A 205 12.16 -11.06 11.53
N ILE A 206 11.50 -11.60 10.50
CA ILE A 206 10.07 -11.43 10.28
C ILE A 206 9.37 -12.36 11.28
N ASN A 207 8.74 -11.79 12.31
CA ASN A 207 8.00 -12.55 13.33
C ASN A 207 6.63 -13.02 12.83
#